data_AF-A0A1C5SI69-F1
#
_entry.id   AF-A0A1C5SI69-F1
#
_cell.length_a   1.000
_cell.length_b   1.000
_cell.length_c   1.000
_cell.angle_alpha   90.00
_cell.angle_beta   90.00
_cell.angle_gamma   90.00
#
_symmetry.space_group_name_H-M   'P 1'
#
loop_
_entity.id
_entity.type
_entity.pdbx_description
1 polymer ?
#
loop_
_entity_poly.entity_id
_entity_poly.type
_entity_poly.pdbx_seq_one_letter_code
_entity_poly.pdbx_strand_id
1 'polypeptide(L)'
;MFAQKCNTKYDGINMELALYLDESTLVKYPNDEYMQDKDTVINSTGTGTLGRVGIYRKTDNRRGKSVVPDSHVTVIRANNEISAEYLYFFLKAYQQELEKLGEGSTNQKELKPLTLKNLIVALPPYAEQERIIEIITAAVEIMTNIEKSLS
;
A
#
# COMPACT_ATOMS: atom_id res chain seq x y z
N MET A 1 3.95 -12.80 -7.22
CA MET A 1 3.39 -12.48 -5.90
C MET A 1 4.03 -11.21 -5.39
N PHE A 2 3.23 -10.25 -4.97
CA PHE A 2 3.69 -9.05 -4.26
C PHE A 2 4.05 -9.46 -2.84
N ALA A 3 5.35 -9.50 -2.55
CA ALA A 3 5.82 -9.84 -1.23
C ALA A 3 5.77 -8.63 -0.31
N GLN A 4 5.65 -8.85 0.99
CA GLN A 4 5.77 -7.81 2.02
C GLN A 4 6.99 -6.89 1.81
N LYS A 5 8.13 -7.44 1.36
CA LYS A 5 9.37 -6.69 1.11
C LYS A 5 9.26 -5.71 -0.06
N CYS A 6 8.30 -5.90 -0.97
CA CYS A 6 8.04 -4.95 -2.06
C CYS A 6 7.58 -3.59 -1.51
N ASN A 7 6.93 -3.56 -0.35
CA ASN A 7 6.55 -2.32 0.32
C ASN A 7 7.72 -1.79 1.18
N THR A 8 8.55 -0.96 0.56
CA THR A 8 9.78 -0.45 1.18
C THR A 8 9.47 0.68 2.17
N LYS A 9 10.45 1.02 3.01
CA LYS A 9 10.25 2.01 4.07
C LYS A 9 10.23 3.45 3.54
N TYR A 10 11.08 3.75 2.55
CA TYR A 10 11.34 5.12 2.07
C TYR A 10 11.12 5.26 0.56
N ASP A 11 11.39 4.20 -0.22
CA ASP A 11 11.41 4.26 -1.69
C ASP A 11 10.10 3.76 -2.33
N GLY A 12 8.99 3.76 -1.58
CA GLY A 12 7.70 3.29 -2.08
C GLY A 12 7.70 1.80 -2.44
N ILE A 13 7.11 1.46 -3.59
CA ILE A 13 6.97 0.07 -4.03
C ILE A 13 8.15 -0.35 -4.92
N ASN A 14 8.83 -1.42 -4.51
CA ASN A 14 9.87 -2.08 -5.31
C ASN A 14 9.39 -3.47 -5.79
N MET A 15 9.00 -3.55 -7.06
CA MET A 15 8.53 -4.78 -7.70
C MET A 15 9.65 -5.78 -8.05
N GLU A 16 10.92 -5.42 -7.95
CA GLU A 16 12.04 -6.36 -8.14
C GLU A 16 12.12 -7.37 -6.99
N LEU A 17 11.58 -7.01 -5.82
CA LEU A 17 11.48 -7.89 -4.65
C LEU A 17 10.27 -8.84 -4.70
N ALA A 18 9.48 -8.78 -5.78
CA ALA A 18 8.33 -9.66 -5.96
C ALA A 18 8.77 -11.10 -6.23
N LEU A 19 8.04 -12.05 -5.67
CA LEU A 19 8.35 -13.47 -5.81
C LEU A 19 7.65 -14.06 -7.04
N TYR A 20 8.32 -14.99 -7.72
CA TYR A 20 7.72 -15.73 -8.82
C TYR A 20 6.72 -16.75 -8.28
N LEU A 21 5.56 -16.85 -8.92
CA LEU A 21 4.63 -17.95 -8.73
C LEU A 21 4.50 -18.70 -10.04
N ASP A 22 4.40 -20.02 -9.92
CA ASP A 22 4.12 -20.86 -11.06
C ASP A 22 2.75 -20.52 -11.68
N GLU A 23 2.67 -20.56 -13.01
CA GLU A 23 1.45 -20.16 -13.75
C GLU A 23 0.25 -21.05 -13.38
N SER A 24 0.49 -22.33 -13.04
CA SER A 24 -0.56 -23.25 -12.58
C SER A 24 -1.17 -22.86 -11.23
N THR A 25 -0.46 -22.06 -10.44
CA THR A 25 -0.95 -21.54 -9.16
C THR A 25 -1.72 -20.24 -9.36
N LEU A 26 -1.31 -19.41 -10.31
CA LEU A 26 -1.97 -18.14 -10.60
C LEU A 26 -3.42 -18.33 -11.03
N VAL A 27 -3.72 -19.31 -11.88
CA VAL A 27 -5.09 -19.60 -12.34
C VAL A 27 -6.06 -20.05 -11.24
N LYS A 28 -5.57 -20.34 -10.03
CA LYS A 28 -6.39 -20.69 -8.88
C LYS A 28 -6.91 -19.47 -8.12
N TYR A 29 -6.29 -18.31 -8.31
CA TYR A 29 -6.73 -17.08 -7.66
C TYR A 29 -7.97 -16.51 -8.36
N PRO A 30 -8.97 -16.06 -7.61
CA PRO A 30 -10.11 -15.37 -8.21
C PRO A 30 -9.67 -14.01 -8.77
N ASN A 31 -10.41 -13.51 -9.77
CA ASN A 31 -10.01 -12.33 -10.53
C ASN A 31 -9.91 -11.04 -9.67
N ASP A 32 -10.64 -10.97 -8.58
CA ASP A 32 -10.67 -9.84 -7.66
C ASP A 32 -9.47 -9.77 -6.70
N GLU A 33 -8.75 -10.89 -6.50
CA GLU A 33 -7.51 -10.96 -5.71
C GLU A 33 -6.27 -10.43 -6.47
N TYR A 34 -6.35 -10.28 -7.79
CA TYR A 34 -5.28 -9.62 -8.53
C TYR A 34 -5.20 -8.14 -8.17
N MET A 35 -3.98 -7.64 -7.98
CA MET A 35 -3.70 -6.25 -7.69
C MET A 35 -4.09 -5.37 -8.88
N GLN A 36 -4.78 -4.28 -8.57
CA GLN A 36 -5.25 -3.28 -9.51
C GLN A 36 -4.47 -1.98 -9.31
N ASP A 37 -4.44 -1.15 -10.36
CA ASP A 37 -3.76 0.14 -10.28
C ASP A 37 -4.36 0.99 -9.15
N LYS A 38 -3.48 1.64 -8.38
CA LYS A 38 -3.82 2.48 -7.21
C LYS A 38 -4.37 1.72 -6.00
N ASP A 39 -4.25 0.39 -5.96
CA ASP A 39 -4.51 -0.37 -4.73
C ASP A 39 -3.58 0.10 -3.61
N THR A 40 -4.15 0.41 -2.44
CA THR A 40 -3.36 0.67 -1.24
C THR A 40 -2.96 -0.66 -0.61
N VAL A 41 -1.69 -0.82 -0.26
CA VAL A 41 -1.16 -2.03 0.38
C VAL A 41 -0.70 -1.72 1.79
N ILE A 42 -1.02 -2.61 2.72
CA ILE A 42 -0.59 -2.53 4.12
C ILE A 42 0.08 -3.83 4.52
N ASN A 43 1.30 -3.73 5.05
CA ASN A 43 1.99 -4.91 5.60
C ASN A 43 1.32 -5.36 6.90
N SER A 44 0.78 -6.57 6.91
CA SER A 44 0.07 -7.16 8.05
C SER A 44 1.01 -7.75 9.10
N THR A 45 2.22 -8.15 8.74
CA THR A 45 3.16 -8.77 9.69
C THR A 45 4.57 -8.19 9.57
N GLY A 46 5.53 -8.79 10.27
CA GLY A 46 6.97 -8.66 10.04
C GLY A 46 7.67 -7.58 10.90
N THR A 47 8.84 -7.95 11.42
CA THR A 47 9.62 -7.12 12.34
C THR A 47 10.14 -5.87 11.61
N GLY A 48 9.65 -4.70 12.04
CA GLY A 48 9.98 -3.42 11.42
C GLY A 48 9.29 -3.15 10.07
N THR A 49 8.44 -4.06 9.60
CA THR A 49 7.67 -3.92 8.35
C THR A 49 6.17 -3.82 8.57
N LEU A 50 5.65 -4.30 9.72
CA LEU A 50 4.24 -4.23 10.08
C LEU A 50 3.72 -2.79 10.02
N GLY A 51 2.51 -2.61 9.51
CA GLY A 51 1.82 -1.32 9.44
C GLY A 51 2.25 -0.41 8.29
N ARG A 52 3.34 -0.73 7.57
CA ARG A 52 3.78 0.09 6.42
C ARG A 52 2.69 0.19 5.37
N VAL A 53 2.47 1.42 4.89
CA VAL A 53 1.48 1.74 3.85
C VAL A 53 2.19 2.10 2.55
N GLY A 54 1.76 1.48 1.45
CA GLY A 54 2.20 1.77 0.10
C GLY A 54 1.02 1.88 -0.86
N ILE A 55 1.27 2.36 -2.07
CA ILE A 55 0.31 2.37 -3.17
C ILE A 55 0.91 1.63 -4.35
N TYR A 56 0.23 0.61 -4.84
CA TYR A 56 0.65 -0.14 -6.01
C TYR A 56 0.29 0.65 -7.28
N ARG A 57 1.29 0.94 -8.11
CA ARG A 57 1.07 1.48 -9.45
C ARG A 57 1.51 0.47 -10.50
N LYS A 58 0.72 0.34 -11.57
CA LYS A 58 1.08 -0.49 -12.73
C LYS A 58 2.41 -0.05 -13.35
N THR A 59 2.76 1.23 -13.24
CA THR A 59 4.04 1.78 -13.68
C THR A 59 5.25 1.17 -12.96
N ASP A 60 5.06 0.71 -11.71
CA ASP A 60 6.13 0.07 -10.92
C ASP A 60 6.33 -1.39 -11.37
N ASN A 61 5.31 -1.99 -11.98
CA ASN A 61 5.34 -3.34 -12.52
C ASN A 61 5.89 -3.39 -13.95
N ARG A 62 7.19 -3.12 -14.09
CA ARG A 62 7.90 -3.11 -15.39
C ARG A 62 7.80 -4.43 -16.18
N ARG A 63 7.51 -5.54 -15.51
CA ARG A 63 7.37 -6.87 -16.13
C ARG A 63 6.01 -7.08 -16.79
N GLY A 64 5.01 -6.24 -16.49
CA GLY A 64 3.67 -6.32 -17.06
C GLY A 64 2.93 -7.63 -16.75
N LYS A 65 3.35 -8.36 -15.71
CA LYS A 65 2.73 -9.63 -15.31
C LYS A 65 1.64 -9.39 -14.27
N SER A 66 0.60 -10.22 -14.26
CA SER A 66 -0.42 -10.19 -13.20
C SER A 66 0.22 -10.43 -11.83
N VAL A 67 -0.26 -9.72 -10.81
CA VAL A 67 0.29 -9.75 -9.46
C VAL A 67 -0.84 -10.04 -8.48
N VAL A 68 -0.58 -10.94 -7.53
CA VAL A 68 -1.44 -11.20 -6.36
C VAL A 68 -0.63 -10.88 -5.09
N PRO A 69 -1.26 -10.35 -4.03
CA PRO A 69 -0.59 -10.12 -2.75
C PRO A 69 -0.17 -11.44 -2.08
N ASP A 70 0.89 -11.39 -1.27
CA ASP A 70 1.19 -12.48 -0.34
C ASP A 70 0.25 -12.43 0.90
N SER A 71 0.28 -13.47 1.73
CA SER A 71 -0.54 -13.57 2.95
C SER A 71 -0.17 -12.56 4.04
N HIS A 72 0.93 -11.80 3.87
CA HIS A 72 1.43 -10.81 4.82
C HIS A 72 1.12 -9.38 4.38
N VAL A 73 0.37 -9.21 3.30
CA VAL A 73 -0.03 -7.92 2.76
C VAL A 73 -1.54 -7.88 2.62
N THR A 74 -2.17 -6.91 3.30
CA THR A 74 -3.58 -6.58 3.07
C THR A 74 -3.68 -5.54 1.97
N VAL A 75 -4.56 -5.79 0.99
CA VAL A 75 -4.92 -4.83 -0.05
C VAL A 75 -6.21 -4.12 0.36
N ILE A 76 -6.19 -2.78 0.32
CA ILE A 76 -7.37 -1.93 0.47
C ILE A 76 -7.62 -1.23 -0.86
N ARG A 77 -8.76 -1.55 -1.47
CA ARG A 77 -9.18 -1.01 -2.77
C ARG A 77 -10.27 0.03 -2.56
N ALA A 78 -10.06 1.23 -3.11
CA ALA A 78 -11.06 2.29 -3.10
C ALA A 78 -12.28 1.89 -3.94
N ASN A 79 -13.47 2.29 -3.49
CA ASN A 79 -14.70 2.23 -4.27
C ASN A 79 -14.95 3.58 -4.98
N ASN A 80 -16.12 3.72 -5.63
CA ASN A 80 -16.49 4.92 -6.35
C ASN A 80 -16.98 6.09 -5.45
N GLU A 81 -16.72 6.04 -4.15
CA GLU A 81 -17.07 7.12 -3.20
C GLU A 81 -15.83 7.85 -2.65
N ILE A 82 -14.64 7.28 -2.86
CA ILE A 82 -13.37 7.81 -2.38
C ILE A 82 -12.30 7.74 -3.47
N SER A 83 -11.51 8.79 -3.62
CA SER A 83 -10.34 8.76 -4.49
C SER A 83 -9.29 7.80 -3.93
N ALA A 84 -8.78 6.90 -4.79
CA ALA A 84 -7.77 5.91 -4.38
C ALA A 84 -6.49 6.58 -3.84
N GLU A 85 -6.11 7.72 -4.41
CA GLU A 85 -4.94 8.49 -3.96
C GLU A 85 -5.19 9.19 -2.62
N TYR A 86 -6.39 9.73 -2.42
CA TYR A 86 -6.78 10.29 -1.13
C TYR A 86 -6.76 9.22 -0.04
N LEU A 87 -7.36 8.05 -0.30
CA LEU A 87 -7.36 6.92 0.62
C LEU A 87 -5.93 6.50 0.98
N TYR A 88 -5.04 6.40 -0.02
CA TYR A 88 -3.62 6.14 0.21
C TYR A 88 -2.99 7.19 1.11
N PHE A 89 -3.13 8.49 0.81
CA PHE A 89 -2.52 9.55 1.61
C PHE A 89 -3.07 9.59 3.05
N PHE A 90 -4.37 9.38 3.23
CA PHE A 90 -5.00 9.29 4.54
C PHE A 90 -4.39 8.14 5.35
N LEU A 91 -4.34 6.93 4.78
CA LEU A 91 -3.77 5.77 5.47
C LEU A 91 -2.26 5.92 5.68
N LYS A 92 -1.55 6.57 4.75
CA LYS A 92 -0.12 6.86 4.88
C LYS A 92 0.17 7.81 6.03
N ALA A 93 -0.66 8.83 6.23
CA ALA A 93 -0.60 9.70 7.40
C ALA A 93 -0.92 8.94 8.70
N TYR A 94 -1.78 7.92 8.63
CA TYR A 94 -2.12 7.05 9.75
C TYR A 94 -1.12 5.92 10.02
N GLN A 95 -0.04 5.80 9.24
CA GLN A 95 0.89 4.67 9.29
C GLN A 95 1.47 4.44 10.70
N GLN A 96 1.82 5.50 11.43
CA GLN A 96 2.37 5.35 12.79
C GLN A 96 1.37 4.70 13.77
N GLU A 97 0.07 4.94 13.59
CA GLU A 97 -0.95 4.27 14.39
C GLU A 97 -1.12 2.81 13.94
N LEU A 98 -1.10 2.54 12.64
CA LEU A 98 -1.13 1.16 12.10
C LEU A 98 0.05 0.31 12.63
N GLU A 99 1.24 0.90 12.75
CA GLU A 99 2.43 0.27 13.33
C GLU A 99 2.24 -0.11 14.81
N LYS A 100 1.41 0.64 15.56
CA LYS A 100 1.09 0.37 16.97
C LYS A 100 -0.04 -0.63 17.15
N LEU A 101 -0.96 -0.72 16.18
CA LEU A 101 -2.11 -1.62 16.20
C LEU A 101 -1.76 -3.10 15.98
N GLY A 102 -0.49 -3.43 15.74
CA GLY A 102 -0.03 -4.82 15.68
C GLY A 102 -0.21 -5.55 17.02
N GLU A 103 -1.05 -6.57 17.03
CA GLU A 103 -1.34 -7.41 18.20
C GLU A 103 -0.42 -8.63 18.23
N GLY A 104 0.03 -9.06 19.42
CA GLY A 104 0.83 -10.27 19.60
C GLY A 104 2.10 -10.07 20.43
N SER A 105 2.90 -11.12 20.57
CA SER A 105 4.19 -11.08 21.26
C SER A 105 5.28 -10.43 20.38
N THR A 106 6.42 -10.04 20.96
CA THR A 106 7.49 -9.25 20.31
C THR A 106 7.91 -9.74 18.90
N ASN A 107 7.79 -11.04 18.61
CA ASN A 107 8.13 -11.64 17.31
C ASN A 107 6.93 -12.22 16.52
N GLN A 108 5.70 -12.01 17.00
CA GLN A 108 4.46 -12.49 16.39
C GLN A 108 3.40 -11.39 16.35
N LYS A 109 3.83 -10.14 16.11
CA LYS A 109 2.88 -9.04 15.92
C LYS A 109 2.24 -9.15 14.54
N GLU A 110 0.91 -9.05 14.52
CA GLU A 110 0.09 -9.07 13.32
C GLU A 110 -0.99 -7.99 13.39
N LEU A 111 -1.17 -7.30 12.27
CA LEU A 111 -2.26 -6.37 12.02
C LEU A 111 -3.37 -7.12 11.29
N LYS A 112 -4.41 -7.49 12.04
CA LYS A 112 -5.51 -8.31 11.54
C LYS A 112 -6.35 -7.51 10.51
N PRO A 113 -6.83 -8.16 9.43
CA PRO A 113 -7.73 -7.52 8.46
C PRO A 113 -8.99 -6.91 9.09
N LEU A 114 -9.50 -7.50 10.18
CA LEU A 114 -10.66 -6.97 10.90
C LEU A 114 -10.36 -5.62 11.56
N THR A 115 -9.14 -5.43 12.08
CA THR A 115 -8.70 -4.15 12.64
C THR A 115 -8.70 -3.07 11.57
N LEU A 116 -8.18 -3.39 10.37
CA LEU A 116 -8.20 -2.49 9.21
C LEU A 116 -9.62 -2.17 8.75
N LYS A 117 -10.51 -3.17 8.73
CA LYS A 117 -11.93 -3.01 8.35
C LYS A 117 -12.70 -2.05 9.27
N ASN A 118 -12.29 -1.94 10.53
CA ASN A 118 -12.93 -1.09 11.53
C ASN A 118 -12.30 0.32 11.61
N LEU A 119 -11.31 0.64 10.78
CA LEU A 119 -10.73 1.97 10.74
C LEU A 119 -11.75 3.00 10.25
N ILE A 120 -11.81 4.13 10.94
CA ILE A 120 -12.63 5.27 10.54
C ILE A 120 -11.79 6.13 9.60
N VAL A 121 -12.21 6.22 8.34
CA VAL A 121 -11.60 7.08 7.32
C VAL A 121 -12.46 8.33 7.17
N ALA A 122 -11.82 9.51 7.24
CA ALA A 122 -12.52 10.75 6.97
C ALA A 122 -12.89 10.80 5.47
N LEU A 123 -14.15 11.11 5.15
CA LEU A 123 -14.62 11.14 3.76
C LEU A 123 -15.12 12.54 3.41
N PRO A 124 -14.22 13.48 3.08
CA PRO A 124 -14.63 14.81 2.64
C PRO A 124 -15.24 14.76 1.23
N PRO A 125 -15.94 15.81 0.77
CA PRO A 125 -16.43 15.89 -0.60
C PRO A 125 -15.30 15.72 -1.62
N TYR A 126 -15.61 15.17 -2.80
CA TYR A 126 -14.62 14.88 -3.83
C TYR A 126 -13.71 16.06 -4.19
N ALA A 127 -14.26 17.27 -4.33
CA ALA A 127 -13.45 18.46 -4.61
C ALA A 127 -12.39 18.72 -3.54
N GLU A 128 -12.69 18.42 -2.28
CA GLU A 128 -11.75 18.56 -1.18
C GLU A 128 -10.73 17.41 -1.15
N GLN A 129 -11.12 16.18 -1.52
CA GLN A 129 -10.18 15.07 -1.70
C GLN A 129 -9.12 15.42 -2.76
N GLU A 130 -9.53 15.94 -3.91
CA GLU A 130 -8.63 16.37 -4.98
C GLU A 130 -7.71 17.52 -4.53
N ARG A 131 -8.26 18.54 -3.86
CA ARG A 131 -7.47 19.65 -3.32
C ARG A 131 -6.38 19.17 -2.35
N ILE A 132 -6.70 18.20 -1.50
CA ILE A 132 -5.73 17.60 -0.56
C ILE A 132 -4.65 16.83 -1.33
N ILE A 133 -5.04 16.01 -2.32
CA ILE A 133 -4.10 15.27 -3.18
C ILE A 133 -3.13 16.21 -3.89
N GLU A 134 -3.62 17.30 -4.48
CA GLU A 134 -2.81 18.28 -5.19
C GLU A 134 -1.74 18.90 -4.27
N ILE A 135 -2.14 19.35 -3.07
CA ILE A 135 -1.23 19.96 -2.10
C ILE A 135 -0.14 18.98 -1.67
N ILE A 136 -0.51 17.74 -1.33
CA ILE A 136 0.46 16.73 -0.87
C ILE A 136 1.41 16.37 -2.01
N THR A 137 0.88 16.17 -3.22
CA THR A 137 1.68 15.79 -4.39
C THR A 137 2.71 16.88 -4.73
N ALA A 138 2.30 18.14 -4.74
CA ALA A 138 3.21 19.27 -4.97
C ALA A 138 4.33 19.33 -3.91
N ALA A 139 4.00 19.09 -2.64
CA ALA A 139 5.00 19.07 -1.57
C ALA A 139 6.00 17.91 -1.72
N VAL A 140 5.52 16.71 -2.07
CA VAL A 140 6.36 15.52 -2.32
C VAL A 140 7.29 15.75 -3.51
N GLU A 141 6.79 16.34 -4.59
CA GLU A 141 7.60 16.66 -5.77
C GLU A 141 8.76 17.61 -5.44
N ILE A 142 8.50 18.64 -4.64
CA ILE A 142 9.55 19.57 -4.16
C ILE A 142 10.61 18.80 -3.36
N MET A 143 10.21 17.95 -2.41
CA MET A 143 11.14 17.16 -1.60
C MET A 143 12.01 16.24 -2.48
N THR A 144 11.39 15.51 -3.42
CA THR A 144 12.10 14.64 -4.35
C THR A 144 13.11 15.41 -5.22
N ASN A 145 12.76 16.61 -5.67
CA ASN A 145 13.66 17.45 -6.46
C ASN A 145 14.86 17.94 -5.62
N ILE A 146 14.64 18.28 -4.36
CA ILE A 146 15.72 18.65 -3.43
C ILE A 146 16.66 17.45 -3.21
N GLU A 147 16.14 16.27 -2.90
CA GLU A 147 16.94 15.05 -2.71
C GLU A 147 17.81 14.72 -3.94
N LYS A 148 17.23 14.83 -5.14
CA LYS A 148 17.98 14.64 -6.40
C LYS A 148 19.06 15.69 -6.62
N SER A 149 18.89 16.91 -6.12
CA SER A 149 19.90 17.97 -6.25
C SER A 149 21.07 17.79 -5.28
N LEU A 150 20.90 16.99 -4.23
CA LEU A 150 21.89 16.70 -3.20
C LEU A 150 22.66 15.39 -3.47
N SER A 151 22.28 14.62 -4.48
CA SER A 151 22.90 13.36 -4.90
C SER A 151 23.77 13.54 -6.15
#